data_AF-A0A0B0EGB1-F1
#
_entry.id   AF-A0A0B0EGB1-F1
#
_cell.length_a   1.000
_cell.length_b   1.000
_cell.length_c   1.000
_cell.angle_alpha   90.00
_cell.angle_beta   90.00
_cell.angle_gamma   90.00
#
_symmetry.space_group_name_H-M   'P 1'
#
loop_
_entity.id
_entity.type
_entity.pdbx_description
1 polymer ?
#
loop_
_entity_poly.entity_id
_entity_poly.type
_entity_poly.pdbx_seq_one_letter_code
_entity_poly.pdbx_strand_id
1 'polypeptide(L)' 'MFEYTSYFEKDVLSKRPYIKKEWCEKVVSSKEFVEKQPDDRFRFWGKIPEFDNKYLRVITLKDQRIIHNAFFDRKFKEVK' A
#
# COMPACT_ATOMS: atom_id res chain seq x y z
N MET A 1 -8.78 10.33 7.32
CA MET A 1 -8.62 9.18 8.20
C MET A 1 -8.68 7.95 7.33
N PHE A 2 -7.64 7.11 7.35
CA PHE A 2 -7.62 5.86 6.58
C PHE A 2 -8.27 4.74 7.39
N GLU A 3 -8.95 3.84 6.68
CA GLU A 3 -9.59 2.68 7.28
C GLU A 3 -8.88 1.41 6.84
N TYR A 4 -8.96 0.36 7.65
CA TYR A 4 -8.28 -0.91 7.40
C TYR A 4 -9.31 -2.03 7.42
N THR A 5 -9.26 -2.90 6.42
CA THR A 5 -10.11 -4.10 6.45
C THR A 5 -9.63 -5.08 7.52
N SER A 6 -10.53 -5.90 8.06
CA SER A 6 -10.14 -6.96 9.01
C SER A 6 -9.10 -7.93 8.44
N TYR A 7 -9.09 -8.13 7.11
CA TYR A 7 -8.06 -8.90 6.41
C TYR A 7 -6.68 -8.23 6.53
N PHE A 8 -6.61 -6.90 6.40
CA PHE A 8 -5.36 -6.18 6.56
C PHE A 8 -4.78 -6.39 7.97
N GLU A 9 -5.61 -6.22 9.00
CA GLU A 9 -5.13 -6.33 10.38
C GLU A 9 -4.78 -7.76 10.77
N LYS A 10 -5.60 -8.74 10.35
CA LYS A 10 -5.41 -10.15 10.75
C LYS A 10 -4.42 -10.90 9.89
N ASP A 11 -4.39 -10.68 8.58
CA ASP A 11 -3.51 -11.42 7.67
C ASP A 11 -2.26 -10.63 7.30
N VAL A 12 -2.40 -9.35 6.94
CA VAL A 12 -1.27 -8.56 6.42
C VAL A 12 -0.31 -8.22 7.55
N LEU A 13 -0.80 -7.59 8.62
CA LEU A 13 0.06 -7.22 9.75
C LEU A 13 0.58 -8.46 10.50
N SER A 14 -0.20 -9.53 10.60
CA SER A 14 0.26 -10.77 11.23
C SER A 14 1.40 -11.44 10.45
N LYS A 15 1.29 -11.54 9.12
CA LYS A 15 2.34 -12.14 8.26
C LYS A 15 3.51 -11.20 7.99
N ARG A 16 3.31 -9.89 8.14
CA ARG A 16 4.28 -8.83 7.82
C ARG A 16 4.30 -7.78 8.93
N PRO A 17 4.75 -8.15 10.15
CA PRO A 17 4.72 -7.26 11.31
C PRO A 17 5.62 -6.02 11.16
N TYR A 18 6.54 -6.05 10.20
CA TYR A 18 7.39 -4.91 9.84
C TYR A 18 6.65 -3.81 9.05
N ILE A 19 5.45 -4.07 8.51
CA ILE A 19 4.68 -3.04 7.79
C ILE A 19 4.00 -2.13 8.81
N LYS A 20 4.31 -0.84 8.75
CA LYS A 20 3.64 0.18 9.55
C LYS A 20 2.40 0.72 8.83
N LYS A 21 1.33 0.96 9.59
CA LYS A 21 0.11 1.64 9.12
C LYS A 21 0.45 3.01 8.52
N GLU A 22 1.30 3.78 9.20
CA GLU A 22 1.77 5.11 8.77
C GLU A 22 2.40 5.10 7.37
N TRP A 23 3.16 4.06 7.02
CA TRP A 23 3.72 3.93 5.68
C TRP A 23 2.62 3.74 4.63
N CYS A 24 1.61 2.94 4.94
CA CYS A 24 0.50 2.71 4.03
C CYS A 24 -0.27 4.01 3.79
N GLU A 25 -0.55 4.77 4.85
CA GLU A 25 -1.23 6.07 4.79
C GLU A 25 -0.40 7.08 3.99
N LYS A 26 0.91 7.14 4.22
CA LYS A 26 1.82 8.02 3.49
C LYS A 26 1.85 7.71 2.00
N VAL A 27 1.92 6.43 1.62
CA VAL A 27 1.92 6.00 0.22
C VAL A 27 0.63 6.38 -0.49
N VAL A 28 -0.52 6.11 0.14
CA VAL A 28 -1.83 6.44 -0.44
C VAL A 28 -2.07 7.96 -0.45
N SER A 29 -1.56 8.69 0.53
CA SER A 29 -1.67 10.16 0.59
C SER A 29 -0.79 10.85 -0.46
N SER A 30 0.43 10.35 -0.65
CA SER A 30 1.38 10.95 -1.60
C SER A 30 0.95 10.73 -3.05
N LYS A 31 0.25 9.62 -3.34
CA LYS A 31 -0.24 9.25 -4.68
C LYS A 31 0.83 9.34 -5.78
N GLU A 32 2.09 9.06 -5.44
CA GLU A 32 3.22 9.17 -6.38
C GLU A 32 3.01 8.30 -7.61
N PHE A 33 2.60 7.05 -7.38
CA PHE A 33 2.23 6.11 -8.44
C PHE A 33 0.89 5.49 -8.11
N VAL A 34 -0.08 5.67 -9.00
CA VAL A 34 -1.43 5.13 -8.86
C VAL A 34 -1.79 4.35 -10.11
N GLU A 35 -2.21 3.10 -9.92
CA GLU A 35 -2.76 2.26 -10.98
C GLU A 35 -4.19 1.87 -10.60
N LYS A 36 -5.15 2.24 -11.44
CA LYS A 36 -6.54 1.80 -11.32
C LYS A 36 -6.67 0.42 -11.96
N GLN A 37 -7.15 -0.55 -11.19
CA GLN A 37 -7.52 -1.87 -11.70
C GLN A 37 -8.99 -1.90 -12.15
N PRO A 38 -9.36 -2.82 -13.06
CA PRO A 38 -10.75 -2.98 -13.51
C PRO A 38 -11.71 -3.48 -12.42
N ASP A 39 -11.21 -4.13 -11.36
CA ASP A 39 -12.00 -4.64 -10.20
C ASP A 39 -12.31 -3.54 -9.15
N ASP A 40 -12.36 -2.27 -9.53
CA ASP A 40 -12.56 -1.13 -8.62
C ASP A 40 -11.53 -1.01 -7.47
N ARG A 41 -10.36 -1.62 -7.65
CA ARG A 41 -9.23 -1.50 -6.71
C ARG A 41 -8.20 -0.52 -7.25
N PHE A 42 -7.56 0.18 -6.33
CA PHE A 42 -6.45 1.06 -6.66
C PHE A 42 -5.17 0.52 -6.03
N ARG A 43 -4.10 0.52 -6.81
CA ARG A 43 -2.75 0.22 -6.33
C ARG A 43 -1.99 1.51 -6.25
N PHE A 44 -1.38 1.73 -5.09
CA PHE A 44 -0.51 2.84 -4.82
C PHE A 44 0.89 2.29 -4.60
N TRP A 45 1.90 2.96 -5.14
CA TRP A 45 3.29 2.71 -4.77
C TRP A 45 3.89 3.98 -4.22
N GLY A 46 4.71 3.82 -3.20
CA GLY A 46 5.53 4.89 -2.67
C GLY A 46 6.78 4.32 -2.04
N LYS A 47 7.83 5.11 -2.05
CA LYS A 47 9.15 4.68 -1.60
C LYS A 47 9.26 4.85 -0.09
N ILE A 48 9.68 3.79 0.60
CA ILE A 48 9.89 3.81 2.05
C ILE A 48 11.40 3.85 2.32
N PRO A 49 11.99 5.04 2.55
CA PRO A 49 13.42 5.16 2.83
C PRO A 49 13.82 4.47 4.13
N GLU A 50 12.92 4.42 5.12
CA GLU A 50 13.13 3.70 6.39
C GLU A 50 13.32 2.19 6.21
N PHE A 51 12.88 1.63 5.09
CA PHE A 51 12.94 0.19 4.82
C PHE A 51 13.75 -0.08 3.55
N ASP A 52 15.03 0.26 3.59
CA ASP A 52 16.00 -0.03 2.51
C ASP A 52 15.61 0.61 1.17
N ASN A 53 14.96 1.78 1.21
CA ASN A 53 14.45 2.49 0.03
C ASN A 53 13.52 1.64 -0.86
N LYS A 54 12.83 0.65 -0.29
CA LYS A 54 11.93 -0.24 -1.03
C LYS A 54 10.61 0.43 -1.33
N TYR A 55 10.02 0.06 -2.46
CA TYR A 55 8.67 0.49 -2.84
C TYR A 55 7.63 -0.36 -2.11
N LEU A 56 6.79 0.31 -1.31
CA LEU A 56 5.64 -0.31 -0.68
C LEU A 56 4.45 -0.18 -1.63
N ARG A 57 3.89 -1.32 -2.04
CA ARG A 57 2.62 -1.36 -2.76
C ARG A 57 1.48 -1.46 -1.76
N VAL A 58 0.54 -0.52 -1.84
CA VAL A 58 -0.68 -0.47 -1.04
C VAL A 58 -1.88 -0.63 -1.97
N ILE A 59 -2.78 -1.54 -1.62
CA ILE A 59 -3.99 -1.80 -2.37
C ILE A 59 -5.17 -1.27 -1.57
N THR A 60 -5.91 -0.34 -2.14
CA THR A 60 -7.15 0.18 -1.57
C THR A 60 -8.36 -0.28 -2.38
N LEU A 61 -9.53 -0.18 -1.75
CA LEU A 61 -10.82 -0.33 -2.44
C LEU A 61 -11.17 0.94 -3.24
N LYS A 62 -12.37 0.95 -3.83
CA LYS A 62 -12.89 2.00 -4.72
C LYS A 62 -12.79 3.42 -4.15
N ASP A 63 -12.94 3.55 -2.83
CA ASP A 63 -12.94 4.84 -2.13
C ASP A 63 -11.54 5.43 -1.88
N GLN A 64 -10.46 4.72 -2.26
CA GLN A 64 -9.06 5.13 -2.03
C GLN A 64 -8.69 5.45 -0.57
N ARG A 65 -9.55 5.07 0.37
CA ARG A 65 -9.40 5.32 1.82
C ARG A 65 -9.30 4.04 2.64
N ILE A 66 -9.92 2.97 2.14
CA ILE A 66 -9.93 1.66 2.80
C ILE A 66 -8.75 0.85 2.28
N ILE A 67 -7.74 0.67 3.13
CA ILE A 67 -6.56 -0.14 2.85
C ILE A 67 -6.93 -1.61 3.06
N HIS A 68 -6.81 -2.37 1.98
CA HIS A 68 -7.13 -3.78 1.96
C HIS A 68 -5.87 -4.65 2.09
N ASN A 69 -4.78 -4.29 1.40
CA ASN A 69 -3.54 -5.06 1.44
C ASN A 69 -2.32 -4.14 1.29
N ALA A 70 -1.18 -4.53 1.86
CA ALA A 70 0.09 -3.86 1.63
C ALA A 70 1.27 -4.84 1.69
N PHE A 71 2.26 -4.61 0.84
CA PHE A 71 3.51 -5.36 0.81
C PHE A 71 4.57 -4.65 -0.03
N PHE A 72 5.84 -4.90 0.30
CA PHE A 72 6.95 -4.37 -0.49
C PHE A 72 7.05 -5.08 -1.84
N ASP A 73 6.95 -4.31 -2.91
CA ASP A 73 7.06 -4.82 -4.27
C ASP A 73 8.51 -4.69 -4.74
N ARG A 74 9.20 -5.84 -4.80
CA ARG A 74 10.62 -5.91 -5.20
C ARG A 74 10.81 -5.80 -6.72
N LYS A 75 9.74 -5.95 -7.49
CA LYS A 75 9.78 -5.96 -8.97
C LYS A 75 9.26 -4.65 -9.56
N PHE A 76 8.67 -3.78 -8.75
CA PHE A 76 8.30 -2.45 -9.19
C PHE A 76 9.55 -1.69 -9.62
N LYS A 77 9.69 -1.52 -10.93
CA LYS A 77 10.59 -0.54 -11.53
C LYS A 77 9.73 0.67 -11.83
N GLU A 78 10.18 1.83 -11.41
CA GLU A 78 9.60 3.10 -11.80
C GLU A 78 9.47 3.11 -13.33
N VAL A 79 8.24 3.03 -13.82
CA VAL A 79 7.97 3.10 -15.25
C VAL A 79 8.09 4.58 -15.59
N LYS A 80 9.26 4.97 -16.11
CA LYS A 80 9.49 6.32 -16.65
C LYS A 80 8.67 6.55 -17.90
#